data_AF-E1NS41-F1
#
_entry.id   AF-E1NS41-F1
#
_cell.length_a   1.000
_cell.length_b   1.000
_cell.length_c   1.000
_cell.angle_alpha   90.00
_cell.angle_beta   90.00
_cell.angle_gamma   90.00
#
_symmetry.space_group_name_H-M   'P 1'
#
loop_
_entity.id
_entity.type
_entity.pdbx_description
1 polymer ?
#
loop_
_entity_poly.entity_id
_entity_poly.type
_entity_poly.pdbx_seq_one_letter_code
_entity_poly.pdbx_strand_id
1 'polypeptide(L)'
;MNVKAIIDFIEHLPRIHQKNDLTYIRRILRELNEPQDKVKTFHITGTNGKGSTAYYLSRLLQKTGQSIGLFVSPYVEMFNERIQINGQPISDELLISAYRAVKNAIRNIQKNIQNLT
;
A
#
# COMPACT_ATOMS: atom_id res chain seq x y z
N MET A 1 1.79 -9.75 17.03
CA MET A 1 1.95 -8.28 17.00
C MET A 1 0.58 -7.66 16.95
N ASN A 2 0.31 -6.68 17.81
CA ASN A 2 -0.87 -5.83 17.71
C ASN A 2 -0.69 -4.81 16.57
N VAL A 3 -1.77 -4.12 16.20
CA VAL A 3 -1.75 -3.16 15.07
C VAL A 3 -0.78 -2.00 15.31
N LYS A 4 -0.72 -1.47 16.54
CA LYS A 4 0.17 -0.37 16.91
C LYS A 4 1.65 -0.70 16.61
N ALA A 5 2.13 -1.86 17.07
CA ALA A 5 3.51 -2.27 16.80
C ALA A 5 3.80 -2.50 15.31
N ILE A 6 2.78 -2.85 14.51
CA ILE A 6 2.92 -3.00 13.06
C ILE A 6 3.03 -1.62 12.39
N ILE A 7 2.17 -0.67 12.77
CA ILE A 7 2.23 0.71 12.28
C ILE A 7 3.58 1.33 12.62
N ASP A 8 3.98 1.25 13.90
CA ASP A 8 5.28 1.76 14.36
C ASP A 8 6.44 1.16 13.54
N PHE A 9 6.40 -0.15 13.26
CA PHE A 9 7.40 -0.79 12.43
C PHE A 9 7.41 -0.25 10.98
N ILE A 10 6.24 -0.06 10.36
CA ILE A 10 6.12 0.44 8.98
C ILE A 10 6.67 1.86 8.86
N GLU A 11 6.36 2.73 9.81
CA GLU A 11 6.77 4.13 9.80
C GLU A 11 8.27 4.33 10.01
N HIS A 12 8.90 3.40 10.73
CA HIS A 12 10.33 3.42 11.03
C HIS A 12 11.15 2.48 10.14
N LEU A 13 10.60 2.00 9.02
CA LEU A 13 11.35 1.20 8.06
C LEU A 13 12.58 1.98 7.58
N PRO A 14 13.79 1.37 7.61
CA PRO A 14 14.97 2.04 7.10
C PRO A 14 14.81 2.35 5.61
N ARG A 15 15.43 3.43 5.15
CA ARG A 15 15.52 3.73 3.71
C ARG A 15 16.56 2.80 3.08
N ILE A 16 16.13 1.60 2.72
CA ILE A 16 17.03 0.52 2.26
C ILE A 16 17.43 0.68 0.77
N HIS A 17 16.66 1.43 -0.03
CA HIS A 17 16.84 1.45 -1.49
C HIS A 17 17.19 2.83 -2.05
N GLN A 18 18.00 2.83 -3.12
CA GLN A 18 18.23 4.01 -3.94
C GLN A 18 16.92 4.47 -4.58
N LYS A 19 16.75 5.80 -4.71
CA LYS A 19 15.49 6.45 -5.14
C LYS A 19 14.88 5.94 -6.46
N ASN A 20 15.64 5.27 -7.32
CA ASN A 20 15.23 4.93 -8.68
C ASN A 20 15.22 3.43 -9.00
N ASP A 21 15.40 2.54 -8.01
CA ASP A 21 15.35 1.10 -8.23
C ASP A 21 14.01 0.51 -7.79
N LEU A 22 13.28 -0.09 -8.74
CA LEU A 22 12.01 -0.78 -8.51
C LEU A 22 12.15 -2.31 -8.46
N THR A 23 13.36 -2.85 -8.58
CA THR A 23 13.60 -4.30 -8.66
C THR A 23 13.09 -5.02 -7.41
N TYR A 24 13.37 -4.46 -6.23
CA TYR A 24 12.94 -5.06 -4.97
C TYR A 24 11.41 -5.10 -4.81
N ILE A 25 10.73 -3.97 -5.06
CA ILE A 25 9.27 -3.91 -4.96
C ILE A 25 8.59 -4.79 -6.01
N ARG A 26 9.10 -4.83 -7.26
CA ARG A 26 8.60 -5.73 -8.31
C ARG A 26 8.71 -7.19 -7.92
N ARG A 27 9.79 -7.59 -7.24
CA ARG A 27 9.96 -8.96 -6.76
C ARG A 27 8.92 -9.31 -5.69
N ILE A 28 8.64 -8.40 -4.76
CA ILE A 28 7.58 -8.59 -3.75
C ILE A 28 6.20 -8.68 -4.41
N LEU A 29 5.89 -7.80 -5.38
CA LEU A 29 4.61 -7.80 -6.07
C LEU A 29 4.37 -9.11 -6.87
N ARG A 30 5.41 -9.67 -7.50
CA ARG A 30 5.36 -10.99 -8.14
C ARG A 30 4.94 -12.10 -7.17
N GLU A 31 5.55 -12.16 -5.99
CA GLU A 31 5.18 -13.14 -4.95
C GLU A 31 3.74 -12.94 -4.44
N LEU A 32 3.23 -11.70 -4.52
CA LEU A 32 1.84 -11.36 -4.19
C LEU A 32 0.89 -11.53 -5.39
N ASN A 33 1.35 -12.17 -6.46
CA ASN A 33 0.58 -12.40 -7.68
C ASN A 33 0.12 -11.10 -8.35
N GLU A 34 1.04 -10.13 -8.47
CA GLU A 34 0.91 -8.87 -9.24
C GLU A 34 -0.42 -8.12 -8.98
N PRO A 35 -0.72 -7.73 -7.72
CA PRO A 35 -2.00 -7.12 -7.38
C PRO A 35 -2.23 -5.76 -8.05
N GLN A 36 -1.16 -5.04 -8.40
CA GLN A 36 -1.25 -3.75 -9.10
C GLN A 36 -1.85 -3.86 -10.50
N ASP A 37 -1.74 -5.03 -11.15
CA ASP A 37 -2.23 -5.23 -12.52
C ASP A 37 -3.69 -5.72 -12.55
N LYS A 38 -4.29 -5.97 -11.38
CA LYS A 38 -5.65 -6.49 -11.22
C LYS A 38 -6.71 -5.40 -11.05
N VAL A 39 -6.29 -4.14 -10.99
CA VAL A 39 -7.17 -2.99 -10.77
C VAL A 39 -6.89 -1.90 -11.79
N LYS A 40 -7.92 -1.20 -12.25
CA LYS A 40 -7.73 0.03 -13.03
C LYS A 40 -7.22 1.11 -12.09
N THR A 41 -6.15 1.81 -12.48
CA THR A 41 -5.48 2.78 -11.61
C THR A 41 -5.42 4.17 -12.23
N PHE A 42 -5.80 5.18 -11.45
CA PHE A 42 -5.48 6.57 -11.71
C PHE A 42 -4.26 6.95 -10.89
N HIS A 43 -3.17 7.38 -11.54
CA HIS A 43 -1.96 7.83 -10.85
C HIS A 43 -1.89 9.35 -10.85
N ILE A 44 -1.95 9.95 -9.66
CA ILE A 44 -1.98 11.41 -9.48
C ILE A 44 -0.63 11.88 -8.92
N THR A 45 0.06 12.73 -9.67
CA THR A 45 1.36 13.31 -9.32
C THR A 45 1.31 14.85 -9.37
N GLY A 46 2.36 15.52 -8.91
CA GLY A 46 2.49 16.98 -8.90
C GLY A 46 3.03 17.55 -7.59
N THR A 47 3.34 18.85 -7.53
CA THR A 47 3.90 19.47 -6.32
C THR A 47 2.81 19.74 -5.27
N ASN A 48 1.66 20.24 -5.70
CA ASN A 48 0.52 20.60 -4.84
C ASN A 48 -0.78 19.97 -5.37
N GLY A 49 -1.83 19.92 -4.55
CA GLY A 49 -3.18 19.52 -4.97
C GLY A 49 -3.44 18.01 -5.15
N LYS A 50 -2.40 17.16 -5.26
CA LYS A 50 -2.52 15.70 -5.43
C LYS A 50 -3.56 15.04 -4.54
N GLY A 51 -3.49 15.30 -3.22
CA GLY A 51 -4.39 14.71 -2.24
C GLY A 51 -5.83 15.16 -2.48
N SER A 52 -6.05 16.47 -2.61
CA SER A 52 -7.37 17.05 -2.90
C SER A 52 -7.95 16.50 -4.20
N THR A 53 -7.17 16.42 -5.27
CA THR A 53 -7.58 15.85 -6.56
C THR A 53 -7.95 14.37 -6.41
N ALA A 54 -7.14 13.58 -5.70
CA ALA A 54 -7.42 12.16 -5.46
C ALA A 54 -8.71 11.96 -4.66
N TYR A 55 -8.93 12.76 -3.62
CA TYR A 55 -10.17 12.75 -2.85
C TYR A 55 -11.39 13.11 -3.70
N TYR A 56 -11.36 14.23 -4.43
CA TYR A 56 -12.46 14.65 -5.30
C TYR A 56 -12.77 13.61 -6.37
N LEU A 57 -11.74 13.09 -7.05
CA LEU A 57 -11.93 12.05 -8.05
C LEU A 57 -12.55 10.79 -7.44
N SER A 58 -12.07 10.34 -6.27
CA SER A 58 -12.62 9.15 -5.63
C SER A 58 -14.10 9.31 -5.28
N ARG A 59 -14.50 10.48 -4.77
CA ARG A 59 -15.88 10.77 -4.39
C ARG A 59 -16.79 10.88 -5.60
N LEU A 60 -16.33 11.51 -6.69
CA LEU A 60 -17.07 11.59 -7.94
C LEU A 60 -17.29 10.19 -8.54
N LEU A 61 -16.24 9.38 -8.62
CA LEU A 61 -16.34 8.02 -9.17
C LEU A 61 -17.22 7.11 -8.31
N GLN A 62 -17.19 7.24 -6.98
CA GLN A 62 -18.10 6.51 -6.09
C GLN A 62 -19.58 6.77 -6.43
N LYS A 63 -19.94 7.98 -6.89
CA LYS A 63 -21.33 8.30 -7.29
C LYS A 63 -21.79 7.54 -8.55
N THR A 64 -20.89 6.93 -9.29
CA THR A 64 -21.22 6.08 -10.44
C THR A 64 -21.58 4.64 -10.05
N GLY A 65 -21.54 4.31 -8.75
CA GLY A 65 -21.82 2.96 -8.24
C GLY A 65 -20.62 2.00 -8.28
N GLN A 66 -19.45 2.48 -8.71
CA GLN A 66 -18.21 1.70 -8.70
C GLN A 66 -17.59 1.66 -7.30
N SER A 67 -16.95 0.53 -6.97
CA SER A 67 -16.12 0.43 -5.77
C SER A 67 -14.76 1.09 -6.03
N ILE A 68 -14.40 2.09 -5.22
CA ILE A 68 -13.22 2.91 -5.43
C ILE A 68 -12.26 2.78 -4.26
N GLY A 69 -11.04 2.32 -4.56
CA GLY A 69 -9.90 2.40 -3.65
C GLY A 69 -9.23 3.77 -3.73
N LEU A 70 -8.74 4.27 -2.60
CA LEU A 70 -7.96 5.50 -2.50
C LEU A 70 -6.71 5.24 -1.66
N PHE A 71 -5.55 5.63 -2.20
CA PHE A 71 -4.29 5.67 -1.47
C PHE A 71 -3.76 7.10 -1.40
N VAL A 72 -3.53 7.61 -0.18
CA VAL A 72 -3.06 8.99 0.06
C VAL A 72 -1.98 9.04 1.15
N SER A 73 -1.17 10.09 1.10
CA SER A 73 -0.17 10.39 2.13
C SER A 73 0.12 11.89 2.21
N PRO A 74 0.39 12.45 3.39
CA PRO A 74 0.34 11.81 4.71
C PRO A 74 -1.12 11.51 5.17
N TYR A 75 -1.28 10.84 6.31
CA TYR A 75 -2.56 10.79 7.04
C TYR A 75 -2.67 11.98 8.02
N VAL A 76 -3.87 12.26 8.53
CA VAL A 76 -4.13 13.36 9.45
C VAL A 76 -4.25 12.88 10.89
N GLU A 77 -5.15 11.95 11.20
CA GLU A 77 -5.39 11.47 12.57
C GLU A 77 -4.87 10.06 12.78
N MET A 78 -5.16 9.13 11.85
CA MET A 78 -4.77 7.72 11.96
C MET A 78 -4.17 7.15 10.68
N PHE A 79 -3.18 6.26 10.81
CA PHE A 79 -2.49 5.60 9.71
C PHE A 79 -3.45 4.97 8.68
N ASN A 80 -4.57 4.43 9.16
CA ASN A 80 -5.57 3.73 8.36
C ASN A 80 -6.19 4.63 7.28
N GLU A 81 -6.21 5.95 7.47
CA GLU A 81 -6.71 6.92 6.48
C GLU A 81 -5.94 6.86 5.16
N ARG A 82 -4.70 6.36 5.17
CA ARG A 82 -3.88 6.26 3.96
C ARG A 82 -4.47 5.31 2.93
N ILE A 83 -5.26 4.32 3.35
CA ILE A 83 -5.82 3.27 2.48
C ILE A 83 -7.31 3.20 2.74
N GLN A 84 -8.12 3.60 1.75
CA GLN A 84 -9.56 3.63 1.89
C GLN A 84 -10.24 2.84 0.77
N ILE A 85 -11.40 2.26 1.07
CA ILE A 85 -12.34 1.71 0.09
C ILE A 85 -13.67 2.42 0.29
N ASN A 86 -14.20 3.04 -0.77
CA ASN A 86 -15.45 3.81 -0.73
C ASN A 86 -15.46 4.90 0.36
N GLY A 87 -14.28 5.51 0.59
CA GLY A 87 -14.08 6.54 1.60
C GLY A 87 -14.08 6.05 3.04
N GLN A 88 -14.03 4.73 3.26
CA GLN A 88 -13.85 4.12 4.59
C GLN A 88 -12.37 3.72 4.75
N PRO A 89 -11.68 4.19 5.80
CA PRO A 89 -10.34 3.70 6.16
C PRO A 89 -10.29 2.19 6.31
N ILE A 90 -9.15 1.58 5.97
CA ILE A 90 -8.89 0.16 6.20
C ILE A 90 -9.05 -0.17 7.70
N SER A 91 -9.67 -1.31 8.03
CA SER A 91 -9.75 -1.75 9.43
C SER A 91 -8.40 -2.27 9.93
N ASP A 92 -8.21 -2.30 11.24
CA ASP A 92 -6.98 -2.84 11.85
C ASP A 92 -6.77 -4.32 11.50
N GLU A 93 -7.85 -5.10 11.44
CA GLU A 93 -7.80 -6.53 11.07
C GLU A 93 -7.32 -6.71 9.62
N LEU A 94 -7.83 -5.87 8.71
CA LEU A 94 -7.41 -5.89 7.31
C LEU A 94 -5.98 -5.39 7.15
N LEU A 95 -5.57 -4.36 7.89
CA LEU A 95 -4.19 -3.86 7.90
C LEU A 95 -3.21 -4.93 8.39
N ILE A 96 -3.54 -5.62 9.49
CA ILE A 96 -2.74 -6.73 10.02
C ILE A 96 -2.64 -7.86 8.98
N SER A 97 -3.74 -8.18 8.30
CA SER A 97 -3.78 -9.23 7.28
C SER A 97 -2.91 -8.86 6.07
N ALA A 98 -3.01 -7.63 5.57
CA ALA A 98 -2.18 -7.11 4.50
C ALA A 98 -0.69 -7.11 4.88
N TYR A 99 -0.35 -6.66 6.09
CA TYR A 99 1.02 -6.72 6.61
C TYR A 99 1.58 -8.14 6.62
N ARG A 100 0.80 -9.12 7.09
CA ARG A 100 1.21 -10.53 7.14
C ARG A 100 1.46 -11.09 5.74
N ALA A 101 0.61 -10.76 4.77
CA ALA A 101 0.80 -11.17 3.38
C ALA A 101 2.13 -10.65 2.83
N VAL A 102 2.40 -9.34 2.97
CA VAL A 102 3.66 -8.72 2.52
C VAL A 102 4.87 -9.32 3.26
N LYS A 103 4.77 -9.51 4.58
CA LYS A 103 5.85 -10.11 5.38
C LYS A 103 6.18 -11.54 4.94
N ASN A 104 5.17 -12.33 4.60
CA ASN A 104 5.36 -13.70 4.12
C ASN A 104 5.99 -13.72 2.72
N ALA A 105 5.57 -12.83 1.81
CA ALA A 105 6.21 -12.68 0.51
C ALA A 105 7.71 -12.35 0.64
N ILE A 106 8.06 -11.40 1.51
CA ILE A 106 9.46 -11.04 1.81
C ILE A 106 10.24 -12.26 2.35
N ARG A 107 9.64 -13.03 3.27
CA ARG A 107 10.27 -14.25 3.82
C ARG A 107 10.54 -15.30 2.75
N ASN A 108 9.59 -15.52 1.83
CA ASN A 108 9.75 -16.50 0.74
C ASN A 108 10.89 -16.09 -0.19
N ILE A 109 10.97 -14.80 -0.54
CA ILE A 109 12.08 -14.24 -1.32
C ILE A 109 13.43 -14.52 -0.65
N GLN A 110 13.54 -14.28 0.66
CA GLN A 110 14.78 -14.48 1.41
C GLN A 110 15.21 -15.96 1.45
N LYS A 111 14.27 -16.89 1.68
CA LYS A 111 14.53 -18.33 1.66
C LYS A 111 15.04 -18.80 0.30
N ASN A 112 14.41 -18.34 -0.78
CA ASN A 112 14.80 -18.72 -2.14
C ASN A 112 16.21 -18.26 -2.49
N ILE A 113 16.68 -17.14 -1.92
CA ILE A 113 18.07 -16.68 -2.10
C ILE A 113 19.04 -17.58 -1.34
N GLN A 114 18.71 -17.98 -0.11
CA GLN A 114 19.56 -18.85 0.72
C GLN A 114 19.68 -20.28 0.17
N ASN A 115 18.68 -20.76 -0.56
CA ASN A 115 18.71 -22.10 -1.19
C ASN A 115 19.48 -22.13 -2.52
N LEU A 116 19.91 -20.99 -3.05
CA LEU A 116 20.70 -20.85 -4.28
C LEU A 116 22.20 -20.64 -4.00
N THR A 117 22.59 -20.63 -2.73
CA THR A 117 23.97 -20.51 -2.20
C THR A 117 24.31 -21.74 -1.40
#